data_AF-A0A925AK18-F1
#
_entry.id   AF-A0A925AK18-F1
#
_cell.length_a   1.000
_cell.length_b   1.000
_cell.length_c   1.000
_cell.angle_alpha   90.00
_cell.angle_beta   90.00
_cell.angle_gamma   90.00
#
_symmetry.space_group_name_H-M   'P 1'
#
loop_
_entity.id
_entity.type
_entity.pdbx_description
1 polymer ?
#
loop_
_entity_poly.entity_id
_entity_poly.type
_entity_poly.pdbx_seq_one_letter_code
_entity_poly.pdbx_strand_id
1 'polypeptide(L)'
;MERVAKYAGDKPKRLRLEGNPKLRYGDYGRGGTIYYESPDAHFDMWWEFAGGDALVIVDIPTPEKWEAITKLPLEQREKVLTFIGEQVIEDKNGGEGYFIIGENVLTFYSGSK
;
A
#
# COMPACT_ATOMS: atom_id res chain seq x y z
N MET A 1 -19.03 1.28 4.34
CA MET A 1 -18.79 2.46 3.48
C MET A 1 -17.47 2.21 2.76
N GLU A 2 -17.53 1.91 1.47
CA GLU A 2 -16.37 1.56 0.66
C GLU A 2 -15.60 2.86 0.33
N ARG A 3 -14.43 3.06 0.93
CA ARG A 3 -13.55 4.20 0.62
C ARG A 3 -12.46 3.71 -0.33
N VAL A 4 -12.74 3.81 -1.61
CA VAL A 4 -11.82 3.40 -2.68
C VAL A 4 -11.12 4.67 -3.17
N ALA A 5 -9.80 4.75 -2.98
CA ALA A 5 -8.98 5.78 -3.62
C ALA A 5 -9.05 5.57 -5.13
N LYS A 6 -9.71 6.49 -5.82
CA LYS A 6 -10.02 6.40 -7.25
C LYS A 6 -8.80 6.78 -8.07
N TYR A 7 -8.29 5.83 -8.85
CA TYR A 7 -7.26 6.01 -9.90
C TYR A 7 -7.81 6.22 -11.30
N ALA A 8 -9.11 6.51 -11.42
CA ALA A 8 -9.72 6.71 -12.73
C ALA A 8 -9.64 8.18 -13.16
N GLY A 9 -8.85 8.45 -14.21
CA GLY A 9 -9.10 9.53 -15.17
C GLY A 9 -8.18 10.75 -15.13
N ASP A 10 -7.72 11.17 -13.96
CA ASP A 10 -6.71 12.23 -13.79
C ASP A 10 -5.86 11.80 -12.60
N LYS A 11 -4.53 11.66 -12.78
CA LYS A 11 -3.65 11.25 -11.67
C LYS A 11 -3.88 12.23 -10.50
N PRO A 12 -4.48 11.81 -9.36
CA PRO A 12 -4.61 12.71 -8.24
C PRO A 12 -3.21 13.21 -7.88
N LYS A 13 -3.07 14.50 -7.55
CA LYS A 13 -1.80 15.01 -7.01
C LYS A 13 -1.44 14.13 -5.82
N ARG A 14 -0.42 13.29 -5.97
CA ARG A 14 0.07 12.40 -4.90
C ARG A 14 0.11 13.17 -3.60
N LEU A 15 -0.50 12.60 -2.57
CA LEU A 15 -0.38 13.14 -1.22
C LEU A 15 1.10 13.10 -0.84
N ARG A 16 1.74 14.26 -0.83
CA ARG A 16 3.07 14.39 -0.25
C ARG A 16 2.95 14.18 1.25
N LEU A 17 3.36 13.01 1.69
CA LEU A 17 3.59 12.75 3.10
C LEU A 17 4.82 13.56 3.55
N GLU A 18 4.75 14.08 4.78
CA GLU A 18 5.91 14.70 5.40
C GLU A 18 7.04 13.66 5.52
N GLY A 19 8.29 14.15 5.47
CA GLY A 19 9.45 13.27 5.57
C GLY A 19 9.81 12.48 4.31
N ASN A 20 9.08 12.66 3.19
CA ASN A 20 9.37 12.03 1.89
C ASN A 20 9.58 10.51 2.00
N PRO A 21 8.54 9.75 2.40
CA PRO A 21 8.65 8.32 2.61
C PRO A 21 9.02 7.58 1.34
N LYS A 22 9.61 6.40 1.51
CA LYS A 22 10.10 5.55 0.42
C LYS A 22 9.70 4.10 0.66
N LEU A 23 9.61 3.36 -0.43
CA LEU A 23 9.49 1.91 -0.42
C LEU A 23 10.77 1.25 -0.92
N ARG A 24 11.15 0.15 -0.29
CA ARG A 24 12.09 -0.82 -0.85
C ARG A 24 11.41 -2.18 -0.93
N TYR A 25 11.91 -3.04 -1.80
CA TYR A 25 11.30 -4.33 -2.10
C TYR A 25 12.32 -5.45 -1.95
N GLY A 26 11.99 -6.46 -1.16
CA GLY A 26 12.55 -7.80 -1.22
C GLY A 26 11.65 -8.69 -2.07
N ASP A 27 12.26 -9.49 -2.93
CA ASP A 27 11.56 -10.41 -3.84
C ASP A 27 12.14 -11.82 -3.64
N TYR A 28 11.25 -12.76 -3.31
CA TYR A 28 11.57 -14.18 -3.07
C TYR A 28 10.73 -15.08 -4.01
N GLY A 29 10.32 -14.57 -5.17
CA GLY A 29 9.60 -15.29 -6.21
C GLY A 29 8.09 -15.07 -6.15
N ARG A 30 7.37 -15.89 -5.40
CA ARG A 30 5.89 -15.77 -5.28
C ARG A 30 5.43 -14.86 -4.15
N GLY A 31 6.38 -14.24 -3.47
CA GLY A 31 6.15 -13.31 -2.39
C GLY A 31 7.45 -12.63 -1.99
N GLY A 32 7.34 -11.74 -1.03
CA GLY A 32 8.46 -10.93 -0.60
C GLY A 32 8.08 -9.92 0.46
N THR A 33 8.93 -8.92 0.63
CA THR A 33 8.77 -7.92 1.69
C THR A 33 8.80 -6.52 1.12
N ILE A 34 7.81 -5.71 1.46
CA ILE A 34 7.81 -4.28 1.21
C ILE A 34 8.28 -3.61 2.50
N TYR A 35 9.32 -2.78 2.40
CA TYR A 35 9.84 -2.00 3.51
C TYR A 35 9.40 -0.54 3.34
N TYR A 36 8.61 -0.04 4.29
CA TYR A 36 8.26 1.38 4.39
C TYR A 36 9.27 2.11 5.26
N GLU A 37 9.77 3.24 4.77
CA GLU A 37 10.75 4.07 5.46
C GLU A 37 10.33 5.55 5.42
N SER A 38 10.20 6.18 6.59
CA SER A 38 10.05 7.62 6.77
C SER A 38 10.82 8.08 8.02
N PRO A 39 11.04 9.39 8.24
CA PRO A 39 11.66 9.88 9.47
C PRO A 39 10.93 9.42 10.76
N ASP A 40 9.61 9.27 10.68
CA ASP A 40 8.75 8.96 11.84
C ASP A 40 8.46 7.47 12.01
N ALA A 41 8.63 6.65 10.96
CA ALA A 41 8.25 5.24 11.01
C ALA A 41 9.04 4.36 10.03
N HIS A 42 9.30 3.13 10.49
CA HIS A 42 9.90 2.06 9.69
C HIS A 42 9.17 0.77 10.01
N PHE A 43 8.63 0.10 9.00
CA PHE A 43 7.97 -1.19 9.16
C PHE A 43 7.97 -1.96 7.85
N ASP A 44 7.87 -3.28 7.96
CA ASP A 44 7.82 -4.19 6.83
C ASP A 44 6.44 -4.84 6.69
N MET A 45 6.12 -5.24 5.46
CA MET A 45 4.87 -5.87 5.07
C MET A 45 5.18 -7.04 4.14
N TRP A 46 4.64 -8.21 4.45
CA TRP A 46 4.73 -9.36 3.55
C TRP A 46 3.79 -9.16 2.36
N TRP A 47 4.24 -9.53 1.17
CA TRP A 47 3.41 -9.59 -0.03
C TRP A 47 3.49 -10.98 -0.66
N GLU A 48 2.42 -11.38 -1.33
CA GLU A 48 2.40 -12.59 -2.14
C GLU A 48 1.48 -12.46 -3.37
N PHE A 49 1.72 -13.27 -4.39
CA PHE A 49 0.79 -13.37 -5.52
C PHE A 49 -0.57 -13.87 -5.05
N ALA A 50 -1.61 -13.14 -5.46
CA ALA A 50 -2.98 -13.50 -5.16
C ALA A 50 -3.53 -14.51 -6.18
N GLY A 51 -4.73 -15.02 -5.91
CA GLY A 51 -5.51 -15.81 -6.85
C GLY A 51 -6.68 -15.00 -7.42
N GLY A 52 -7.33 -15.56 -8.46
CA GLY A 52 -8.46 -14.90 -9.12
C GLY A 52 -8.01 -13.67 -9.91
N ASP A 53 -8.79 -12.59 -9.81
CA ASP A 53 -8.55 -11.35 -10.56
C ASP A 53 -7.54 -10.41 -9.86
N ALA A 54 -7.12 -10.74 -8.62
CA ALA A 54 -6.13 -9.98 -7.89
C ALA A 54 -4.70 -10.37 -8.33
N LEU A 55 -3.81 -9.38 -8.41
CA LEU A 55 -2.41 -9.56 -8.77
C LEU A 55 -1.58 -9.99 -7.55
N VAL A 56 -1.62 -9.17 -6.49
CA VAL A 56 -0.90 -9.40 -5.24
C VAL A 56 -1.74 -8.95 -4.06
N ILE A 57 -1.50 -9.58 -2.91
CA ILE A 57 -1.94 -9.11 -1.61
C ILE A 57 -0.73 -8.70 -0.79
N VAL A 58 -0.92 -7.70 0.07
CA VAL A 58 0.09 -7.22 1.01
C VAL A 58 -0.54 -7.21 2.40
N ASP A 59 0.07 -7.92 3.34
CA ASP A 59 -0.33 -7.92 4.74
C ASP A 59 -0.06 -6.56 5.36
N ILE A 60 -1.08 -5.98 5.99
CA ILE A 60 -1.00 -4.68 6.65
C ILE A 60 -1.50 -4.78 8.10
N PRO A 61 -0.98 -3.96 9.02
CA PRO A 61 -1.52 -3.90 10.37
C PRO A 61 -3.02 -3.54 10.37
N THR A 62 -3.80 -4.28 11.17
CA THR A 62 -5.20 -3.91 11.44
C THR A 62 -5.27 -2.54 12.12
N PRO A 63 -6.41 -1.84 12.10
CA PRO A 63 -6.58 -0.59 12.85
C PRO A 63 -6.14 -0.72 14.32
N GLU A 64 -6.46 -1.83 14.98
CA GLU A 64 -6.16 -2.10 16.39
C GLU A 64 -4.66 -2.31 16.64
N LYS A 65 -3.94 -2.87 15.66
CA LYS A 65 -2.50 -3.14 15.75
C LYS A 65 -1.63 -2.03 15.16
N TRP A 66 -2.24 -1.07 14.46
CA TRP A 66 -1.55 -0.07 13.66
C TRP A 66 -0.51 0.70 14.48
N GLU A 67 -0.94 1.40 15.52
CA GLU A 67 -0.05 2.27 16.32
C GLU A 67 1.04 1.46 17.03
N ALA A 68 0.69 0.24 17.49
CA ALA A 68 1.63 -0.65 18.16
C ALA A 68 2.78 -1.08 17.24
N ILE A 69 2.48 -1.36 15.96
CA ILE A 69 3.44 -1.84 14.96
C ILE A 69 4.17 -0.68 14.29
N THR A 70 3.45 0.31 13.76
CA THR A 70 4.03 1.35 12.90
C THR A 70 4.54 2.57 13.66
N LYS A 71 4.10 2.74 14.93
CA LYS A 71 4.30 3.94 15.75
C LYS A 71 3.64 5.20 15.20
N LEU A 72 2.86 5.09 14.11
CA LEU A 72 2.10 6.20 13.56
C LEU A 72 0.70 6.26 14.17
N PRO A 73 0.11 7.44 14.35
CA PRO A 73 -1.27 7.59 14.79
C PRO A 73 -2.24 6.86 13.86
N LEU A 74 -3.31 6.28 14.41
CA LEU A 74 -4.33 5.56 13.64
C LEU A 74 -4.97 6.43 12.55
N GLU A 75 -5.13 7.73 12.80
CA GLU A 75 -5.64 8.69 11.81
C GLU A 75 -4.77 8.80 10.55
N GLN A 76 -3.49 8.44 10.61
CA GLN A 76 -2.60 8.44 9.45
C GLN A 76 -2.69 7.15 8.64
N ARG A 77 -3.34 6.09 9.15
CA ARG A 77 -3.37 4.76 8.53
C ARG A 77 -3.83 4.79 7.08
N GLU A 78 -4.99 5.35 6.79
CA GLU A 78 -5.53 5.40 5.42
C GLU A 78 -4.58 6.16 4.48
N LYS A 79 -3.99 7.26 4.96
CA LYS A 79 -3.09 8.13 4.19
C LYS A 79 -1.78 7.41 3.83
N VAL A 80 -1.18 6.71 4.80
CA VAL A 80 0.07 5.95 4.62
C VAL A 80 -0.14 4.74 3.74
N LEU A 81 -1.23 3.98 3.97
CA LEU A 81 -1.57 2.83 3.13
C LEU A 81 -1.92 3.23 1.69
N THR A 82 -2.53 4.41 1.51
CA THR A 82 -2.78 4.96 0.18
C THR A 82 -1.48 5.31 -0.53
N PHE A 83 -0.54 5.97 0.15
CA PHE A 83 0.80 6.21 -0.39
C PHE A 83 1.51 4.90 -0.78
N ILE A 84 1.47 3.89 0.10
CA ILE A 84 2.08 2.58 -0.17
C ILE A 84 1.50 1.99 -1.45
N GLY A 85 0.18 1.95 -1.57
CA GLY A 85 -0.47 1.41 -2.76
C GLY A 85 -0.17 2.22 -4.04
N GLU A 86 -0.14 3.55 -3.96
CA GLU A 86 0.25 4.45 -5.07
C GLU A 86 1.65 4.15 -5.55
N GLN A 87 2.57 4.03 -4.61
CA GLN A 87 3.97 3.82 -4.90
C GLN A 87 4.21 2.40 -5.47
N VAL A 88 3.53 1.37 -4.96
CA VAL A 88 3.59 0.01 -5.51
C VAL A 88 3.10 -0.03 -6.96
N ILE A 89 1.96 0.61 -7.26
CA ILE A 89 1.41 0.64 -8.62
C ILE A 89 2.38 1.34 -9.59
N GLU A 90 2.98 2.45 -9.18
CA GLU A 90 3.98 3.13 -10.00
C GLU A 90 5.21 2.26 -10.23
N ASP A 91 5.77 1.69 -9.17
CA ASP A 91 7.04 0.97 -9.23
C ASP A 91 6.93 -0.38 -9.94
N LYS A 92 5.77 -1.05 -9.84
CA LYS A 92 5.60 -2.44 -10.27
C LYS A 92 4.68 -2.63 -11.48
N ASN A 93 3.79 -1.67 -11.75
CA ASN A 93 2.82 -1.79 -12.83
C ASN A 93 2.76 -0.55 -13.74
N GLY A 94 3.84 0.25 -13.78
CA GLY A 94 3.97 1.39 -14.68
C GLY A 94 2.93 2.49 -14.46
N GLY A 95 2.31 2.54 -13.27
CA GLY A 95 1.26 3.48 -12.96
C GLY A 95 -0.15 3.07 -13.40
N GLU A 96 -0.33 1.84 -13.90
CA GLU A 96 -1.65 1.29 -14.23
C GLU A 96 -2.11 0.33 -13.12
N GLY A 97 -3.42 0.26 -12.84
CA GLY A 97 -3.94 -0.59 -11.77
C GLY A 97 -4.67 0.18 -10.69
N TYR A 98 -5.22 -0.55 -9.73
CA TYR A 98 -5.81 -0.01 -8.52
C TYR A 98 -5.61 -0.95 -7.34
N PHE A 99 -5.86 -0.45 -6.14
CA PHE A 99 -5.83 -1.26 -4.93
C PHE A 99 -7.09 -1.04 -4.08
N ILE A 100 -7.35 -1.99 -3.19
CA ILE A 100 -8.38 -1.90 -2.16
C ILE A 100 -7.70 -2.04 -0.80
N ILE A 101 -7.99 -1.12 0.12
CA ILE A 101 -7.55 -1.18 1.51
C ILE A 101 -8.60 -1.97 2.31
N GLY A 102 -8.24 -3.18 2.73
CA GLY A 102 -9.02 -3.99 3.65
C GLY A 102 -8.67 -3.74 5.12
N GLU A 103 -9.19 -4.62 5.98
CA GLU A 103 -8.90 -4.60 7.41
C GLU A 103 -7.43 -4.93 7.69
N ASN A 104 -6.92 -6.01 7.12
CA ASN A 104 -5.56 -6.52 7.33
C ASN A 104 -4.78 -6.77 6.04
N VAL A 105 -5.35 -6.44 4.88
CA VAL A 105 -4.74 -6.68 3.56
C VAL A 105 -4.94 -5.50 2.63
N LEU A 106 -3.91 -5.11 1.88
CA LEU A 106 -4.03 -4.35 0.63
C LEU A 106 -4.10 -5.34 -0.53
N THR A 107 -5.13 -5.24 -1.38
CA THR A 107 -5.26 -6.10 -2.56
C THR A 107 -5.08 -5.26 -3.83
N PHE A 108 -4.21 -5.70 -4.74
CA PHE A 108 -3.88 -5.01 -5.97
C PHE A 108 -4.48 -5.70 -7.20
N TYR A 109 -4.90 -4.91 -8.17
CA TYR A 109 -5.57 -5.37 -9.40
C TYR A 109 -4.99 -4.62 -10.61
N SER A 110 -5.05 -5.25 -11.78
CA SER A 110 -4.71 -4.61 -13.06
C SER A 110 -5.84 -3.71 -13.56
N GLY A 111 -5.51 -2.72 -14.40
CA GLY A 111 -6.48 -1.89 -15.11
C GLY A 111 -7.14 -0.80 -14.25
N SER A 112 -8.24 -0.25 -14.75
CA SER A 112 -9.06 0.74 -14.01
C SER A 112 -10.23 0.02 -13.32
N LYS A 113 -10.60 0.47 -12.12
CA LYS A 113 -11.81 -0.02 -11.41
C LYS A 113 -13.08 0.46 -12.10
#